data_AF-A0A962G7A1-F1
#
_entry.id   AF-A0A962G7A1-F1
#
_cell.length_a   1.000
_cell.length_b   1.000
_cell.length_c   1.000
_cell.angle_alpha   90.00
_cell.angle_beta   90.00
_cell.angle_gamma   90.00
#
_symmetry.space_group_name_H-M   'P 1'
#
loop_
_entity.id
_entity.type
_entity.pdbx_description
1 polymer ?
#
loop_
_entity_poly.entity_id
_entity_poly.type
_entity_poly.pdbx_seq_one_letter_code
_entity_poly.pdbx_strand_id
1 'polypeptide(L)'
;MEQVELSFDLDAEQTIVEARLVLLQDPQQPDAELRLDGSALELLGIRLDGREIGADRYRVEADALVVTGVRGRVIVETRSRIRPVANTAMQGLYLSGTTERGFLLTQCEAEGFRHVTWSIDRPDVLARYTVTLRADRERYPVLLAGGDVDGKGKLDDGRHWARYVDPQPKPSYLFALVAGRLDSLEDTYLTTEGRRVRLAIWADASVLDRCRHAMDCLKAAFRWDEQRYGRCYRLDAFHIVATHDFTMGAMENTGLNIFNSK
;
A
#
# COMPACT_ATOMS: atom_id res chain seq x y z
N MET A 1 -6.68 11.47 11.11
CA MET A 1 -5.85 10.25 11.24
C MET A 1 -4.40 10.69 11.18
N GLU A 2 -3.57 10.33 12.16
CA GLU A 2 -2.18 10.82 12.23
C GLU A 2 -1.20 9.84 11.58
N GLN A 3 -1.36 8.55 11.89
CA GLN A 3 -0.45 7.48 11.51
C GLN A 3 -1.23 6.21 11.22
N VAL A 4 -0.78 5.49 10.19
CA VAL A 4 -1.29 4.18 9.77
C VAL A 4 -0.12 3.22 9.73
N GLU A 5 -0.17 2.19 10.57
CA GLU A 5 0.79 1.08 10.53
C GLU A 5 0.08 -0.17 10.04
N LEU A 6 0.61 -0.77 8.98
CA LEU A 6 0.05 -1.95 8.34
C LEU A 6 1.06 -3.09 8.35
N SER A 7 0.59 -4.29 8.65
CA SER A 7 1.34 -5.51 8.47
C SER A 7 0.53 -6.49 7.63
N PHE A 8 1.14 -6.98 6.56
CA PHE A 8 0.54 -7.92 5.63
C PHE A 8 1.24 -9.27 5.75
N ASP A 9 0.47 -10.31 6.07
CA ASP A 9 0.85 -11.70 5.85
C ASP A 9 0.26 -12.13 4.51
N LEU A 10 1.09 -12.09 3.46
CA LEU A 10 0.65 -12.18 2.07
C LEU A 10 0.51 -13.61 1.59
N ASP A 11 -0.70 -13.92 1.16
CA ASP A 11 -1.07 -15.13 0.43
C ASP A 11 -2.28 -14.83 -0.47
N ALA A 12 -2.31 -15.42 -1.67
CA ALA A 12 -3.34 -15.11 -2.66
C ALA A 12 -4.72 -15.66 -2.27
N GLU A 13 -4.77 -16.78 -1.55
CA GLU A 13 -6.02 -17.36 -1.05
C GLU A 13 -6.51 -16.63 0.20
N GLN A 14 -5.58 -16.33 1.12
CA GLN A 14 -5.89 -15.70 2.40
C GLN A 14 -4.76 -14.79 2.89
N THR A 15 -4.87 -13.50 2.59
CA THR A 15 -3.99 -12.49 3.20
C THR A 15 -4.55 -12.04 4.55
N ILE A 16 -3.69 -11.98 5.57
CA ILE A 16 -4.03 -11.35 6.85
C ILE A 16 -3.49 -9.92 6.86
N VAL A 17 -4.35 -8.97 7.20
CA VAL A 17 -4.00 -7.55 7.34
C VAL A 17 -4.17 -7.16 8.80
N GLU A 18 -3.11 -6.67 9.41
CA GLU A 18 -3.13 -6.04 10.72
C GLU A 18 -2.93 -4.54 10.52
N ALA A 19 -3.91 -3.74 10.95
CA ALA A 19 -3.87 -2.30 10.84
C ALA A 19 -3.96 -1.65 12.21
N ARG A 20 -3.03 -0.74 12.50
CA ARG A 20 -3.01 0.10 13.69
C ARG A 20 -3.16 1.55 13.26
N LEU A 21 -4.28 2.16 13.62
CA LEU A 21 -4.66 3.52 13.26
C LEU A 21 -4.55 4.43 14.47
N VAL A 22 -3.75 5.49 14.36
CA VAL A 22 -3.71 6.57 15.35
C VAL A 22 -4.71 7.64 14.92
N LEU A 23 -5.76 7.80 15.70
CA LEU A 23 -6.90 8.65 15.38
C LEU A 23 -7.03 9.78 16.41
N LEU A 24 -7.40 10.96 15.92
CA LEU A 24 -7.75 12.10 16.74
C LEU A 24 -9.18 12.50 16.37
N GLN A 25 -10.05 12.56 17.38
CA GLN A 25 -11.42 13.03 17.21
C GLN A 25 -11.45 14.47 16.71
N ASP A 26 -12.34 14.74 15.75
CA ASP A 26 -12.65 16.10 15.33
C ASP A 26 -13.37 16.85 16.47
N PRO A 27 -12.81 17.94 17.02
CA PRO A 27 -13.43 18.71 18.09
C PRO A 27 -14.79 19.31 17.71
N GLN A 28 -15.10 19.43 16.41
CA GLN A 28 -16.39 19.89 15.92
C GLN A 28 -17.48 18.81 15.97
N GLN A 29 -17.10 17.54 16.17
CA GLN A 29 -17.99 16.39 16.18
C GLN A 29 -17.77 15.53 17.44
N PRO A 30 -17.94 16.09 18.65
CA PRO A 30 -17.58 15.43 19.91
C PRO A 30 -18.41 14.17 20.21
N ASP A 31 -19.61 14.05 19.63
CA ASP A 31 -20.54 12.95 19.86
C ASP A 31 -20.68 11.99 18.66
N ALA A 32 -19.91 12.20 17.58
CA ALA A 32 -19.90 11.29 16.45
C ALA A 32 -19.29 9.94 16.85
N GLU A 33 -19.93 8.85 16.40
CA GLU A 33 -19.34 7.52 16.47
C GLU A 33 -18.14 7.43 15.51
N LEU A 34 -17.15 6.60 15.87
CA LEU A 34 -16.05 6.32 14.94
C LEU A 34 -16.55 5.36 13.86
N ARG A 35 -16.65 5.85 12.63
CA ARG A 35 -16.93 5.03 11.45
C ARG A 35 -15.65 4.85 10.64
N LEU A 36 -15.29 3.60 10.38
CA LEU A 36 -14.18 3.22 9.50
C LEU A 36 -14.77 2.53 8.27
N ASP A 37 -14.53 3.08 7.09
CA ASP A 37 -14.95 2.55 5.80
C ASP A 37 -14.34 1.17 5.55
N GLY A 38 -15.16 0.30 4.97
CA GLY A 38 -14.79 -1.08 4.88
C GLY A 38 -15.76 -2.00 4.14
N SER A 39 -15.29 -2.71 3.11
CA SER A 39 -16.12 -3.73 2.46
C SER A 39 -15.35 -4.99 2.07
N ALA A 40 -16.03 -6.14 2.13
CA ALA A 40 -15.51 -7.46 1.78
C ALA A 40 -14.29 -7.93 2.59
N LEU A 41 -14.18 -7.50 3.86
CA LEU A 41 -13.17 -8.02 4.78
C LEU A 41 -13.82 -8.84 5.90
N GLU A 42 -13.15 -9.90 6.30
CA GLU A 42 -13.53 -10.69 7.46
C GLU A 42 -12.79 -10.15 8.69
N LEU A 43 -13.52 -9.60 9.66
CA LEU A 43 -12.94 -9.12 10.92
C LEU A 43 -12.57 -10.32 11.80
N LEU A 44 -11.28 -10.44 12.15
CA LEU A 44 -10.74 -11.49 13.02
C LEU A 44 -10.51 -11.00 14.45
N GLY A 45 -10.36 -9.70 14.64
CA GLY A 45 -10.15 -9.11 15.97
C GLY A 45 -10.05 -7.60 15.91
N ILE A 46 -10.40 -6.96 17.03
CA ILE A 46 -10.35 -5.52 17.20
C ILE A 46 -9.87 -5.16 18.60
N ARG A 47 -9.00 -4.16 18.70
CA ARG A 47 -8.59 -3.56 19.97
C ARG A 47 -8.74 -2.05 19.92
N LEU A 48 -9.05 -1.48 21.08
CA LEU A 48 -9.05 -0.05 21.33
C LEU A 48 -8.03 0.21 22.44
N ASP A 49 -7.02 1.03 22.14
CA ASP A 49 -5.91 1.37 23.05
C ASP A 49 -5.25 0.15 23.68
N GLY A 50 -4.96 -0.87 22.85
CA GLY A 50 -4.30 -2.11 23.27
C GLY A 50 -5.20 -3.12 24.00
N ARG A 51 -6.50 -2.81 24.18
CA ARG A 51 -7.47 -3.71 24.84
C ARG A 51 -8.46 -4.26 23.83
N GLU A 52 -8.66 -5.57 23.86
CA GLU A 52 -9.75 -6.19 23.10
C GLU A 52 -11.10 -5.68 23.60
N ILE A 53 -12.00 -5.36 22.68
CA ILE A 53 -13.33 -4.84 22.98
C ILE A 53 -14.41 -5.87 22.61
N GLY A 54 -15.48 -5.92 23.42
CA GLY A 54 -16.60 -6.82 23.20
C GLY A 54 -17.45 -6.43 21.99
N ALA A 55 -18.25 -7.37 21.49
CA ALA A 55 -19.17 -7.15 20.36
C ALA A 55 -20.28 -6.12 20.66
N ASP A 56 -20.46 -5.72 21.92
CA ASP A 56 -21.34 -4.62 22.34
C ASP A 56 -20.73 -3.23 22.04
N ARG A 57 -19.42 -3.16 21.78
CA ARG A 57 -18.66 -1.92 21.55
C ARG A 57 -18.42 -1.58 20.08
N TYR A 58 -18.80 -2.47 19.15
CA TYR A 58 -18.67 -2.21 17.73
C TYR A 58 -19.77 -2.92 16.92
N ARG A 59 -19.99 -2.45 15.70
CA ARG A 59 -20.88 -3.06 14.72
C ARG A 59 -20.16 -3.18 13.38
N VAL A 60 -20.19 -4.35 12.78
CA VAL A 60 -19.75 -4.56 11.40
C VAL A 60 -20.97 -4.40 10.50
N GLU A 61 -20.95 -3.36 9.68
CA GLU A 61 -21.95 -3.06 8.67
C GLU A 61 -21.44 -3.51 7.29
N ALA A 62 -22.24 -3.34 6.23
CA ALA A 62 -21.87 -3.79 4.89
C ALA A 62 -20.68 -3.01 4.29
N ASP A 63 -20.55 -1.75 4.70
CA ASP A 63 -19.61 -0.76 4.16
C ASP A 63 -18.76 -0.08 5.26
N ALA A 64 -18.90 -0.49 6.53
CA ALA A 64 -18.14 0.10 7.62
C ALA A 64 -18.00 -0.79 8.86
N LEU A 65 -16.97 -0.48 9.66
CA LEU A 65 -16.89 -0.81 11.06
C LEU A 65 -17.21 0.43 11.90
N VAL A 66 -18.25 0.35 12.73
CA VAL A 66 -18.63 1.42 13.64
C VAL A 66 -18.20 1.06 15.06
N VAL A 67 -17.41 1.91 15.71
CA VAL A 67 -16.91 1.72 17.08
C VAL A 67 -17.51 2.78 18.00
N THR A 68 -18.11 2.33 19.10
CA THR A 68 -18.83 3.21 20.04
C THR A 68 -17.95 3.61 21.22
N GLY A 69 -18.28 4.77 21.82
CA GLY A 69 -17.62 5.25 23.04
C GLY A 69 -16.15 5.61 22.85
N VAL A 70 -15.77 6.01 21.64
CA VAL A 70 -14.45 6.55 21.30
C VAL A 70 -14.45 8.06 21.58
N ARG A 71 -13.46 8.57 22.31
CA ARG A 71 -13.32 10.00 22.63
C ARG A 71 -11.85 10.42 22.57
N GLY A 72 -11.59 11.63 22.07
CA GLY A 72 -10.25 12.20 22.03
C GLY A 72 -9.30 11.47 21.08
N ARG A 73 -8.04 11.30 21.50
CA ARG A 73 -7.02 10.56 20.74
C ARG A 73 -7.03 9.10 21.14
N VAL A 74 -7.20 8.21 20.17
CA VAL A 74 -7.24 6.75 20.39
C VAL A 74 -6.39 5.99 19.38
N ILE A 75 -6.09 4.75 19.69
CA ILE A 75 -5.48 3.78 18.79
C ILE A 75 -6.49 2.67 18.53
N VAL A 76 -6.85 2.49 17.26
CA VAL A 76 -7.69 1.35 16.82
C VAL A 76 -6.82 0.35 16.11
N GLU A 77 -6.83 -0.89 16.59
CA GLU A 77 -6.11 -2.00 15.97
C GLU A 77 -7.13 -3.00 15.43
N THR A 78 -7.01 -3.37 14.18
CA THR A 78 -7.88 -4.37 13.54
C THR A 78 -7.02 -5.46 12.92
N ARG A 79 -7.51 -6.69 12.98
CA ARG A 79 -6.96 -7.83 12.26
C ARG A 79 -8.05 -8.36 11.34
N SER A 80 -7.79 -8.37 10.04
CA SER A 80 -8.75 -8.80 9.03
C SER A 80 -8.16 -9.85 8.09
N ARG A 81 -9.04 -10.60 7.43
CA ARG A 81 -8.68 -11.49 6.32
C ARG A 81 -9.30 -10.98 5.02
N ILE A 82 -8.52 -11.05 3.95
CA ILE A 82 -8.93 -10.77 2.58
C ILE A 82 -8.51 -11.91 1.64
N ARG A 83 -9.16 -12.02 0.49
CA ARG A 83 -8.93 -13.09 -0.50
C ARG A 83 -8.56 -12.51 -1.87
N PRO A 84 -7.28 -12.15 -2.10
CA PRO A 84 -6.86 -11.50 -3.35
C PRO A 84 -7.24 -12.25 -4.63
N VAL A 85 -7.18 -13.59 -4.61
CA VAL A 85 -7.54 -14.44 -5.78
C VAL A 85 -9.03 -14.36 -6.14
N ALA A 86 -9.90 -14.09 -5.16
CA ALA A 86 -11.34 -13.95 -5.37
C ALA A 86 -11.73 -12.53 -5.80
N ASN A 87 -10.80 -11.58 -5.80
CA ASN A 87 -11.06 -10.17 -6.08
C ASN A 87 -11.02 -9.88 -7.59
N THR A 88 -12.10 -10.21 -8.28
CA THR A 88 -12.24 -9.95 -9.73
C THR A 88 -12.52 -8.49 -10.06
N ALA A 89 -12.81 -7.65 -9.06
CA ALA A 89 -13.06 -6.22 -9.24
C ALA A 89 -11.76 -5.42 -9.42
N MET A 90 -10.60 -6.00 -9.09
CA MET A 90 -9.28 -5.35 -9.19
C MET A 90 -9.21 -4.02 -8.41
N GLN A 91 -9.85 -3.98 -7.23
CA GLN A 91 -9.84 -2.84 -6.29
C GLN A 91 -9.39 -3.32 -4.91
N GLY A 92 -8.55 -2.54 -4.22
CA GLY A 92 -7.83 -3.02 -3.05
C GLY A 92 -6.70 -3.96 -3.45
N LEU A 93 -6.45 -5.02 -2.68
CA LEU A 93 -5.43 -6.04 -2.98
C LEU A 93 -6.04 -7.17 -3.82
N TYR A 94 -5.41 -7.49 -4.95
CA TYR A 94 -5.84 -8.57 -5.84
C TYR A 94 -4.66 -9.28 -6.48
N LEU A 95 -4.94 -10.44 -7.08
CA LEU A 95 -3.98 -11.20 -7.88
C LEU A 95 -4.05 -10.76 -9.35
N SER A 96 -2.93 -10.34 -9.92
CA SER A 96 -2.74 -10.22 -11.37
C SER A 96 -2.08 -11.49 -11.90
N GLY A 97 -2.61 -12.05 -13.00
CA GLY A 97 -2.18 -13.33 -13.55
C GLY A 97 -2.79 -14.54 -12.81
N THR A 98 -2.16 -15.70 -12.98
CA THR A 98 -2.66 -16.98 -12.39
C THR A 98 -2.11 -17.23 -11.00
N THR A 99 -2.72 -18.13 -10.23
CA THR A 99 -2.23 -18.51 -8.89
C THR A 99 -0.84 -19.15 -8.91
N GLU A 100 -0.31 -19.57 -10.06
CA GLU A 100 1.01 -20.17 -10.21
C GLU A 100 2.09 -19.19 -10.71
N ARG A 101 1.72 -18.12 -11.42
CA ARG A 101 2.72 -17.18 -11.99
C ARG A 101 2.43 -15.70 -11.75
N GLY A 102 1.24 -15.40 -11.25
CA GLY A 102 0.79 -14.07 -10.93
C GLY A 102 1.45 -13.47 -9.70
N PHE A 103 1.21 -12.18 -9.51
CA PHE A 103 1.70 -11.40 -8.39
C PHE A 103 0.56 -10.58 -7.78
N LEU A 104 0.71 -10.26 -6.50
CA LEU A 104 -0.24 -9.44 -5.78
C LEU A 104 0.08 -7.97 -6.03
N LEU A 105 -0.95 -7.18 -6.33
CA LEU A 105 -0.83 -5.73 -6.39
C LEU A 105 -2.10 -5.04 -5.91
N THR A 106 -1.99 -3.72 -5.71
CA THR A 106 -3.10 -2.91 -5.22
C THR A 106 -3.55 -1.85 -6.21
N GLN A 107 -4.85 -1.58 -6.23
CA GLN A 107 -5.43 -0.37 -6.82
C GLN A 107 -6.37 0.27 -5.81
N CYS A 108 -6.02 1.46 -5.33
CA CYS A 108 -6.76 2.11 -4.24
C CYS A 108 -7.55 3.35 -4.68
N GLU A 109 -7.30 3.91 -5.86
CA GLU A 109 -8.13 5.01 -6.36
C GLU A 109 -9.44 4.50 -6.99
N ALA A 110 -10.59 5.12 -6.70
CA ALA A 110 -10.79 6.27 -5.80
C ALA A 110 -10.98 5.87 -4.33
N GLU A 111 -11.60 4.71 -4.11
CA GLU A 111 -12.08 4.25 -2.80
C GLU A 111 -11.79 2.75 -2.63
N GLY A 112 -10.65 2.29 -3.17
CA GLY A 112 -10.26 0.88 -3.15
C GLY A 112 -9.56 0.47 -1.85
N PHE A 113 -9.10 1.41 -1.03
CA PHE A 113 -8.35 1.09 0.19
C PHE A 113 -9.24 0.47 1.27
N ARG A 114 -10.53 0.77 1.29
CA ARG A 114 -11.53 0.09 2.14
C ARG A 114 -11.70 -1.42 1.85
N HIS A 115 -11.15 -1.91 0.74
CA HIS A 115 -11.05 -3.34 0.42
C HIS A 115 -9.73 -3.97 0.90
N VAL A 116 -8.88 -3.21 1.60
CA VAL A 116 -7.62 -3.67 2.19
C VAL A 116 -7.74 -3.78 3.70
N THR A 117 -8.23 -2.73 4.36
CA THR A 117 -8.44 -2.67 5.81
C THR A 117 -9.52 -1.63 6.15
N TRP A 118 -10.06 -1.70 7.36
CA TRP A 118 -10.90 -0.65 7.92
C TRP A 118 -10.07 0.64 8.06
N SER A 119 -10.54 1.75 7.48
CA SER A 119 -9.84 3.04 7.50
C SER A 119 -10.81 4.21 7.31
N ILE A 120 -10.34 5.45 7.23
CA ILE A 120 -11.16 6.58 6.78
C ILE A 120 -10.74 6.85 5.33
N ASP A 121 -11.47 6.29 4.37
CA ASP A 121 -11.08 6.16 2.97
C ASP A 121 -11.58 7.35 2.15
N ARG A 122 -11.02 8.52 2.45
CA ARG A 122 -11.34 9.80 1.81
C ARG A 122 -10.06 10.63 1.59
N PRO A 123 -9.97 11.42 0.51
CA PRO A 123 -8.73 12.09 0.12
C PRO A 123 -8.33 13.27 1.02
N ASP A 124 -9.24 13.81 1.82
CA ASP A 124 -8.98 14.84 2.83
C ASP A 124 -8.31 14.30 4.10
N VAL A 125 -8.26 12.98 4.26
CA VAL A 125 -7.63 12.33 5.41
C VAL A 125 -6.21 11.86 5.04
N LEU A 126 -5.24 12.69 5.40
CA LEU A 126 -3.82 12.41 5.19
C LEU A 126 -3.21 11.73 6.42
N ALA A 127 -2.43 10.67 6.22
CA ALA A 127 -1.68 10.02 7.29
C ALA A 127 -0.29 9.60 6.82
N ARG A 128 0.64 9.43 7.77
CA ARG A 128 1.94 8.79 7.48
C ARG A 128 1.79 7.28 7.55
N TYR A 129 2.43 6.58 6.63
CA TYR A 129 2.29 5.12 6.48
C TYR A 129 3.57 4.41 6.88
N THR A 130 3.42 3.33 7.65
CA THR A 130 4.45 2.32 7.85
C THR A 130 3.89 0.98 7.42
N VAL A 131 4.56 0.29 6.53
CA VAL A 131 4.06 -0.94 5.89
C VAL A 131 5.07 -2.05 6.06
N THR A 132 4.66 -3.16 6.67
CA THR A 132 5.46 -4.37 6.76
C THR A 132 4.83 -5.46 5.91
N LEU A 133 5.59 -6.03 4.99
CA LEU A 133 5.18 -7.10 4.11
C LEU A 133 5.89 -8.39 4.54
N ARG A 134 5.15 -9.49 4.66
CA ARG A 134 5.69 -10.82 4.95
C ARG A 134 5.11 -11.81 3.97
N ALA A 135 5.92 -12.65 3.37
CA ALA A 135 5.47 -13.57 2.32
C ALA A 135 6.37 -14.80 2.20
N ASP A 136 5.88 -15.82 1.50
CA ASP A 136 6.74 -16.92 1.03
C ASP A 136 7.79 -16.39 0.04
N ARG A 137 9.06 -16.76 0.25
CA ARG A 137 10.18 -16.20 -0.52
C ARG A 137 10.29 -16.77 -1.93
N GLU A 138 9.84 -18.00 -2.16
CA GLU A 138 9.90 -18.61 -3.49
C GLU A 138 8.77 -18.10 -4.38
N ARG A 139 7.59 -17.90 -3.79
CA ARG A 139 6.39 -17.38 -4.41
C ARG A 139 6.49 -15.87 -4.68
N TYR A 140 6.93 -15.11 -3.69
CA TYR A 140 6.95 -13.64 -3.71
C TYR A 140 8.34 -13.09 -3.40
N PRO A 141 9.39 -13.39 -4.20
CA PRO A 141 10.77 -12.98 -3.90
C PRO A 141 10.98 -11.47 -3.88
N VAL A 142 10.09 -10.69 -4.52
CA VAL A 142 10.08 -9.23 -4.50
C VAL A 142 8.88 -8.75 -3.69
N LEU A 143 9.14 -7.90 -2.68
CA LEU A 143 8.13 -7.22 -1.87
C LEU A 143 8.38 -5.71 -1.98
N LEU A 144 7.37 -4.94 -2.36
CA LEU A 144 7.44 -3.49 -2.56
C LEU A 144 6.22 -2.82 -1.92
N ALA A 145 6.45 -1.67 -1.28
CA ALA A 145 5.40 -0.75 -0.88
C ALA A 145 5.89 0.69 -1.11
N GLY A 146 4.98 1.67 -1.03
CA GLY A 146 5.35 3.09 -1.06
C GLY A 146 6.20 3.50 0.15
N GLY A 147 7.08 4.49 -0.04
CA GLY A 147 8.02 4.97 0.97
C GLY A 147 9.44 4.39 0.84
N ASP A 148 10.29 4.69 1.82
CA ASP A 148 11.68 4.23 1.86
C ASP A 148 11.81 2.91 2.63
N VAL A 149 12.77 2.07 2.23
CA VAL A 149 13.05 0.80 2.91
C VAL A 149 13.66 1.08 4.29
N ASP A 150 12.94 0.68 5.34
CA ASP A 150 13.36 0.80 6.74
C ASP A 150 14.00 -0.50 7.25
N GLY A 151 13.67 -1.64 6.63
CA GLY A 151 14.28 -2.92 6.96
C GLY A 151 13.82 -4.07 6.06
N LYS A 152 14.60 -5.14 6.03
CA LYS A 152 14.23 -6.40 5.38
C LYS A 152 14.99 -7.57 6.02
N GLY A 153 14.42 -8.76 5.94
CA GLY A 153 15.06 -9.94 6.52
C GLY A 153 14.42 -11.25 6.10
N LYS A 154 15.05 -12.35 6.49
CA LYS A 154 14.45 -13.68 6.42
C LYS A 154 13.59 -13.89 7.66
N LEU A 155 12.52 -14.67 7.53
CA LEU A 155 11.81 -15.26 8.64
C LEU A 155 12.25 -16.72 8.75
N ASP A 156 11.72 -17.42 9.75
CA ASP A 156 11.78 -18.88 9.78
C ASP A 156 10.95 -19.44 8.61
N ASP A 157 10.63 -20.74 8.57
CA ASP A 157 9.66 -21.35 7.64
C ASP A 157 9.78 -21.09 6.12
N GLY A 158 10.90 -20.56 5.64
CA GLY A 158 11.13 -20.25 4.22
C GLY A 158 10.62 -18.88 3.78
N ARG A 159 10.07 -18.08 4.69
CA ARG A 159 9.50 -16.77 4.41
C ARG A 159 10.52 -15.62 4.56
N HIS A 160 10.11 -14.43 4.16
CA HIS A 160 10.90 -13.20 4.33
C HIS A 160 10.00 -11.99 4.56
N TRP A 161 10.60 -10.86 4.90
CA TRP A 161 9.88 -9.61 5.14
C TRP A 161 10.63 -8.38 4.61
N ALA A 162 9.87 -7.34 4.33
CA ALA A 162 10.35 -5.99 4.04
C ALA A 162 9.46 -4.94 4.71
N ARG A 163 10.04 -3.87 5.23
CA ARG A 163 9.36 -2.77 5.92
C ARG A 163 9.67 -1.46 5.23
N TYR A 164 8.64 -0.65 5.05
CA TYR A 164 8.66 0.63 4.38
C TYR A 164 8.09 1.71 5.28
N VAL A 165 8.69 2.90 5.23
CA VAL A 165 8.21 4.08 5.94
C VAL A 165 8.05 5.21 4.93
N ASP A 166 6.83 5.72 4.80
CA ASP A 166 6.55 6.94 4.04
C ASP A 166 6.54 8.14 5.02
N PRO A 167 7.54 9.02 4.95
CA PRO A 167 7.61 10.16 5.85
C PRO A 167 6.56 11.23 5.52
N GLN A 168 5.97 11.24 4.33
CA GLN A 168 5.02 12.27 3.91
C GLN A 168 3.58 11.84 4.17
N PRO A 169 2.74 12.70 4.79
CA PRO A 169 1.32 12.42 4.90
C PRO A 169 0.69 12.33 3.52
N LYS A 170 -0.06 11.26 3.27
CA LYS A 170 -0.78 11.03 2.01
C LYS A 170 -2.17 10.44 2.27
N PRO A 171 -3.12 10.60 1.34
CA PRO A 171 -4.40 9.92 1.40
C PRO A 171 -4.27 8.43 1.12
N SER A 172 -5.29 7.66 1.51
CA SER A 172 -5.35 6.21 1.32
C SER A 172 -5.27 5.77 -0.15
N TYR A 173 -5.83 6.53 -1.08
CA TYR A 173 -5.83 6.17 -2.51
C TYR A 173 -4.43 6.08 -3.13
N LEU A 174 -3.44 6.77 -2.56
CA LEU A 174 -2.03 6.72 -2.99
C LEU A 174 -1.24 5.55 -2.36
N PHE A 175 -1.89 4.71 -1.55
CA PHE A 175 -1.28 3.48 -1.05
C PHE A 175 -0.97 2.52 -2.22
N ALA A 176 0.20 1.88 -2.17
CA ALA A 176 0.52 0.77 -3.05
C ALA A 176 1.33 -0.31 -2.34
N LEU A 177 1.09 -1.55 -2.77
CA LEU A 177 1.84 -2.76 -2.42
C LEU A 177 1.94 -3.62 -3.68
N VAL A 178 3.12 -4.19 -3.92
CA VAL A 178 3.35 -5.21 -4.94
C VAL A 178 4.18 -6.36 -4.34
N ALA A 179 3.77 -7.60 -4.59
CA ALA A 179 4.50 -8.79 -4.14
C ALA A 179 4.47 -9.89 -5.19
N GLY A 180 5.63 -10.35 -5.67
CA GLY A 180 5.68 -11.22 -6.83
C GLY A 180 7.07 -11.64 -7.27
N ARG A 181 7.10 -12.44 -8.34
CA ARG A 181 8.31 -12.71 -9.11
C ARG A 181 8.39 -11.71 -10.26
N LEU A 182 9.27 -10.73 -10.11
CA LEU A 182 9.48 -9.64 -11.06
C LEU A 182 10.99 -9.47 -11.27
N ASP A 183 11.38 -9.16 -12.50
CA ASP A 183 12.73 -8.69 -12.82
C ASP A 183 12.75 -7.16 -12.84
N SER A 184 13.93 -6.56 -12.68
CA SER A 184 14.11 -5.11 -12.66
C SER A 184 15.11 -4.58 -13.67
N LEU A 185 14.77 -3.45 -14.29
CA LEU A 185 15.70 -2.56 -14.96
C LEU A 185 15.99 -1.41 -13.99
N GLU A 186 17.21 -1.37 -13.48
CA GLU A 186 17.63 -0.39 -12.48
C GLU A 186 18.55 0.67 -13.06
N ASP A 187 18.45 1.87 -12.50
CA ASP A 187 19.33 2.99 -12.79
C ASP A 187 19.36 3.95 -11.60
N THR A 188 20.06 5.07 -11.72
CA THR A 188 20.11 6.12 -10.70
C THR A 188 19.89 7.50 -11.32
N TYR A 189 19.42 8.42 -10.49
CA TYR A 189 19.29 9.84 -10.81
C TYR A 189 19.88 10.68 -9.69
N LEU A 190 20.68 11.71 -10.03
CA LEU A 190 21.22 12.67 -9.07
C LEU A 190 20.39 13.95 -9.16
N THR A 191 19.66 14.28 -8.09
CA THR A 191 18.87 15.51 -8.04
C THR A 191 19.75 16.75 -8.03
N THR A 192 19.19 17.90 -8.39
CA THR A 192 19.92 19.19 -8.29
C THR A 192 20.31 19.54 -6.85
N GLU A 193 19.64 18.96 -5.85
CA GLU A 193 19.98 19.04 -4.42
C GLU A 193 21.05 18.02 -3.97
N GLY A 194 21.57 17.19 -4.88
CA GLY A 194 22.64 16.23 -4.60
C GLY A 194 22.17 14.89 -4.01
N ARG A 195 20.86 14.63 -3.94
CA ARG A 195 20.32 13.31 -3.55
C ARG A 195 20.49 12.32 -4.70
N ARG A 196 21.05 11.15 -4.41
CA ARG A 196 21.06 10.03 -5.36
C ARG A 196 19.81 9.18 -5.14
N VAL A 197 18.90 9.20 -6.12
CA VAL A 197 17.66 8.43 -6.13
C VAL A 197 17.89 7.14 -6.92
N ARG A 198 17.53 5.98 -6.36
CA ARG A 198 17.48 4.71 -7.09
C ARG A 198 16.20 4.64 -7.91
N LEU A 199 16.33 4.33 -9.20
CA LEU A 199 15.19 4.12 -10.09
C LEU A 199 15.11 2.63 -10.41
N ALA A 200 13.91 2.04 -10.33
CA ALA A 200 13.70 0.66 -10.76
C ALA A 200 12.36 0.50 -11.46
N ILE A 201 12.40 -0.09 -12.66
CA ILE A 201 11.21 -0.54 -13.38
C ILE A 201 11.13 -2.05 -13.24
N TRP A 202 10.07 -2.53 -12.60
CA TRP A 202 9.80 -3.94 -12.34
C TRP A 202 8.79 -4.47 -13.36
N ALA A 203 9.05 -5.64 -13.91
CA ALA A 203 8.15 -6.27 -14.86
C ALA A 203 8.39 -7.78 -14.97
N ASP A 204 7.56 -8.47 -15.76
CA ASP A 204 7.88 -9.82 -16.23
C ASP A 204 9.15 -9.77 -17.13
N ALA A 205 9.98 -10.81 -17.03
CA ALA A 205 11.22 -10.95 -17.81
C ALA A 205 11.01 -10.69 -19.30
N SER A 206 9.88 -11.17 -19.85
CA SER A 206 9.56 -11.08 -21.28
C SER A 206 9.33 -9.66 -21.79
N VAL A 207 9.11 -8.68 -20.89
CA VAL A 207 8.84 -7.29 -21.27
C VAL A 207 9.95 -6.31 -20.87
N LEU A 208 10.92 -6.76 -20.06
CA LEU A 208 11.94 -5.90 -19.46
C LEU A 208 12.81 -5.16 -20.50
N ASP A 209 13.11 -5.81 -21.63
CA ASP A 209 13.89 -5.21 -22.72
C ASP A 209 13.21 -3.97 -23.35
N ARG A 210 11.89 -3.86 -23.21
CA ARG A 210 11.10 -2.72 -23.70
C ARG A 210 11.05 -1.56 -22.70
N CYS A 211 11.49 -1.76 -21.46
CA CYS A 211 11.42 -0.76 -20.39
C CYS A 211 12.50 0.33 -20.46
N ARG A 212 13.48 0.22 -21.36
CA ARG A 212 14.56 1.23 -21.48
C ARG A 212 14.03 2.61 -21.81
N HIS A 213 13.09 2.70 -22.74
CA HIS A 213 12.46 3.97 -23.09
C HIS A 213 11.71 4.58 -21.89
N ALA A 214 11.02 3.76 -21.10
CA ALA A 214 10.33 4.22 -19.89
C ALA A 214 11.32 4.77 -18.84
N MET A 215 12.51 4.16 -18.68
CA MET A 215 13.55 4.68 -17.79
C MET A 215 14.08 6.04 -18.26
N ASP A 216 14.30 6.21 -19.57
CA ASP A 216 14.73 7.49 -20.14
C ASP A 216 13.67 8.58 -19.94
N CYS A 217 12.39 8.24 -20.14
CA CYS A 217 11.26 9.14 -19.87
C CYS A 217 11.18 9.53 -18.40
N LEU A 218 11.37 8.58 -17.46
CA LEU A 218 11.36 8.86 -16.02
C LEU A 218 12.45 9.87 -15.65
N LYS A 219 13.68 9.67 -16.12
CA LYS A 219 14.79 10.61 -15.91
C LYS A 219 14.54 11.97 -16.54
N ALA A 220 13.93 12.01 -17.72
CA ALA A 220 13.56 13.25 -18.38
C ALA A 220 12.48 14.01 -17.59
N ALA A 221 11.49 13.30 -17.03
CA ALA A 221 10.45 13.89 -16.19
C ALA A 221 11.03 14.50 -14.90
N PHE A 222 11.90 13.76 -14.20
CA PHE A 222 12.60 14.28 -13.00
C PHE A 222 13.38 15.56 -13.33
N ARG A 223 14.18 15.53 -14.40
CA ARG A 223 14.97 16.69 -14.82
C ARG A 223 14.11 17.88 -15.19
N TRP A 224 13.01 17.65 -15.89
CA TRP A 224 12.12 18.71 -16.32
C TRP A 224 11.42 19.38 -15.14
N ASP A 225 10.92 18.60 -14.16
CA ASP A 225 10.24 19.16 -12.98
C ASP A 225 11.22 19.96 -12.10
N GLU A 226 12.46 19.49 -11.97
CA GLU A 226 13.54 20.24 -11.30
C GLU A 226 13.87 21.56 -12.03
N GLN A 227 14.05 21.53 -13.35
CA GLN A 227 14.42 22.72 -14.13
C GLN A 227 13.28 23.73 -14.26
N ARG A 228 12.04 23.25 -14.41
CA ARG A 228 10.88 24.08 -14.71
C ARG A 228 10.20 24.60 -13.45
N TYR A 229 10.13 23.78 -12.40
CA TYR A 229 9.37 24.07 -11.19
C TYR A 229 10.20 24.02 -9.91
N GLY A 230 11.50 23.67 -9.97
CA GLY A 230 12.35 23.58 -8.79
C GLY A 230 11.94 22.46 -7.84
N ARG A 231 11.33 21.37 -8.36
CA ARG A 231 10.79 20.27 -7.55
C ARG A 231 11.71 19.07 -7.57
N CYS A 232 12.49 18.89 -6.51
CA CYS A 232 13.34 17.72 -6.33
C CYS A 232 12.56 16.55 -5.72
N TYR A 233 12.84 15.34 -6.20
CA TYR A 233 12.31 14.13 -5.59
C TYR A 233 12.89 13.88 -4.20
N ARG A 234 12.07 13.38 -3.26
CA ARG A 234 12.38 13.40 -1.82
C ARG A 234 12.65 12.04 -1.19
N LEU A 235 12.22 10.95 -1.81
CA LEU A 235 12.48 9.58 -1.36
C LEU A 235 13.80 9.04 -1.93
N ASP A 236 14.30 7.96 -1.35
CA ASP A 236 15.55 7.31 -1.77
C ASP A 236 15.39 6.43 -3.00
N ALA A 237 14.16 5.97 -3.27
CA ALA A 237 13.85 5.17 -4.44
C ALA A 237 12.54 5.60 -5.12
N PHE A 238 12.51 5.47 -6.44
CA PHE A 238 11.30 5.57 -7.25
C PHE A 238 11.10 4.25 -8.01
N HIS A 239 9.96 3.61 -7.77
CA HIS A 239 9.60 2.36 -8.40
C HIS A 239 8.49 2.54 -9.42
N ILE A 240 8.59 1.82 -10.53
CA ILE A 240 7.51 1.60 -11.49
C ILE A 240 7.30 0.09 -11.58
N VAL A 241 6.05 -0.37 -11.56
CA VAL A 241 5.68 -1.77 -11.83
C VAL A 241 4.83 -1.82 -13.09
N ALA A 242 5.27 -2.56 -14.10
CA ALA A 242 4.52 -2.78 -15.32
C ALA A 242 3.76 -4.11 -15.26
N THR A 243 2.45 -4.08 -15.50
CA THR A 243 1.56 -5.25 -15.40
C THR A 243 0.55 -5.30 -16.56
N HIS A 244 0.08 -6.50 -16.91
CA HIS A 244 -0.96 -6.68 -17.93
C HIS A 244 -2.39 -6.49 -17.39
N ASP A 245 -2.60 -6.83 -16.12
CA ASP A 245 -3.93 -6.77 -15.48
C ASP A 245 -4.03 -5.51 -14.62
N PHE A 246 -4.15 -4.37 -15.30
CA PHE A 246 -4.39 -3.08 -14.67
C PHE A 246 -5.51 -2.36 -15.40
N THR A 247 -6.59 -2.06 -14.67
CA THR A 247 -7.80 -1.47 -15.25
C THR A 247 -7.58 -0.03 -15.72
N MET A 248 -6.70 0.69 -15.02
CA MET A 248 -6.28 2.05 -15.38
C MET A 248 -5.05 2.00 -16.30
N GLY A 249 -4.76 3.10 -17.01
CA GLY A 249 -3.54 3.19 -17.82
C GLY A 249 -2.28 3.23 -16.95
N ALA A 250 -2.29 4.05 -15.92
CA ALA A 250 -1.25 4.18 -14.91
C ALA A 250 -1.84 4.72 -13.60
N MET A 251 -1.12 4.54 -12.49
CA MET A 251 -1.48 5.05 -11.17
C MET A 251 -0.22 5.61 -10.48
N GLU A 252 -0.37 6.78 -9.85
CA GLU A 252 0.69 7.61 -9.28
C GLU A 252 0.98 7.35 -7.80
N ASN A 253 0.81 6.10 -7.34
CA ASN A 253 1.02 5.76 -5.94
C ASN A 253 2.41 6.21 -5.46
N THR A 254 2.48 6.82 -4.27
CA THR A 254 3.68 7.53 -3.82
C THR A 254 4.91 6.61 -3.74
N GLY A 255 5.85 6.81 -4.67
CA GLY A 255 7.10 6.05 -4.76
C GLY A 255 7.01 4.66 -5.38
N LEU A 256 5.80 4.22 -5.78
CA LEU A 256 5.57 2.90 -6.38
C LEU A 256 4.46 2.98 -7.42
N ASN A 257 4.73 3.64 -8.55
CA ASN A 257 3.73 3.76 -9.61
C ASN A 257 3.45 2.41 -10.27
N ILE A 258 2.21 2.19 -10.68
CA ILE A 258 1.77 0.97 -11.36
C ILE A 258 1.26 1.34 -12.75
N PHE A 259 1.73 0.66 -13.79
CA PHE A 259 1.42 0.94 -15.18
C PHE A 259 0.89 -0.29 -15.88
N ASN A 260 -0.09 -0.10 -16.77
CA ASN A 260 -0.45 -1.11 -17.75
C ASN A 260 0.69 -1.24 -18.79
N SER A 261 1.04 -2.47 -19.16
CA SER A 261 2.10 -2.78 -20.11
C SER A 261 1.64 -2.87 -21.57
N LYS A 262 0.34 -2.67 -21.84
CA LYS A 262 -0.25 -2.62 -23.19
C LYS A 262 -0.02 -1.28 -23.90
#